data_AF-X1L4B9-F1
#
_entry.id   AF-X1L4B9-F1
#
_cell.length_a   1.000
_cell.length_b   1.000
_cell.length_c   1.000
_cell.angle_alpha   90.00
_cell.angle_beta   90.00
_cell.angle_gamma   90.00
#
_symmetry.space_group_name_H-M   'P 1'
#
loop_
_entity.id
_entity.type
_entity.pdbx_description
1 polymer ?
#
loop_
_entity_poly.entity_id
_entity_poly.type
_entity_poly.pdbx_seq_one_letter_code
_entity_poly.pdbx_strand_id
1 'polypeptide(L)' 'AYLNNEIYVSDINPGQLAYATEFIPEELHSTPSFHVFYLTFDTTKPPFNDVRVRQAFNHAMDREEMCSTVL' A
#
# COMPACT_ATOMS: atom_id res chain seq x y z
N ALA A 1 0.99 0.12 23.82
CA ALA A 1 0.83 1.56 24.07
C ALA A 1 -0.60 2.01 23.84
N TYR A 2 -1.11 2.02 22.60
CA TYR A 2 -2.46 2.54 22.32
C TYR A 2 -3.56 1.86 23.16
N LEU A 3 -3.65 0.53 23.07
CA LEU A 3 -4.62 -0.26 23.85
C LEU A 3 -4.45 -0.19 25.38
N ASN A 4 -3.29 0.31 25.86
CA ASN A 4 -3.03 0.53 27.28
C ASN A 4 -3.32 1.98 27.71
N ASN A 5 -3.92 2.80 26.84
CA ASN A 5 -4.14 4.24 27.05
C ASN A 5 -2.86 5.05 27.27
N GLU A 6 -1.72 4.57 26.77
CA GLU A 6 -0.43 5.29 26.88
C GLU A 6 -0.24 6.32 25.76
N ILE A 7 -0.94 6.15 24.63
CA ILE A 7 -0.94 7.05 23.47
C ILE A 7 -2.35 7.18 22.89
N TYR A 8 -2.65 8.35 22.31
CA TYR A 8 -3.99 8.70 21.81
C TYR A 8 -4.23 8.36 20.33
N VAL A 9 -3.17 8.16 19.55
CA VAL A 9 -3.24 7.82 18.13
C VAL A 9 -2.07 6.90 17.80
N SER A 10 -2.31 5.91 16.95
CA SER A 10 -1.27 5.05 16.37
C SER A 10 -1.65 4.70 14.95
N ASP A 11 -0.66 4.61 14.07
CA ASP A 11 -0.84 3.93 12.80
C ASP A 11 -1.00 2.42 13.05
N ILE A 12 -1.71 1.74 12.15
CA ILE A 12 -1.82 0.28 12.13
C ILE A 12 -1.27 -0.24 10.80
N ASN A 13 -0.69 -1.43 10.82
CA ASN A 13 -0.30 -2.13 9.59
C ASN A 13 -1.44 -3.06 9.10
N PRO A 14 -1.40 -3.54 7.84
CA PRO A 14 -2.46 -4.40 7.30
C PRO A 14 -2.74 -5.67 8.12
N GLY A 15 -1.72 -6.25 8.75
CA GLY A 15 -1.88 -7.44 9.60
C GLY A 15 -2.69 -7.19 10.88
N GLN A 16 -2.79 -5.94 11.32
CA GLN A 16 -3.58 -5.53 12.48
C GLN A 16 -5.01 -5.11 12.11
N LEU A 17 -5.30 -4.92 10.82
CA LEU A 17 -6.58 -4.40 10.35
C LEU A 17 -7.75 -5.31 10.72
N ALA A 18 -7.58 -6.63 10.58
CA ALA A 18 -8.62 -7.60 10.95
C ALA A 18 -8.99 -7.49 12.43
N TYR A 19 -7.98 -7.41 13.31
CA TYR A 19 -8.20 -7.22 14.75
C TYR A 19 -8.87 -5.87 15.05
N ALA A 20 -8.37 -4.77 14.48
CA ALA A 20 -8.92 -3.44 14.73
C ALA A 20 -10.38 -3.33 14.27
N THR A 21 -10.71 -3.92 13.12
CA THR A 21 -12.06 -3.96 12.57
C THR A 21 -13.03 -4.75 13.45
N GLU A 22 -12.57 -5.83 14.08
CA GLU A 22 -13.42 -6.67 14.92
C GLU A 22 -13.58 -6.13 16.35
N PHE A 23 -12.51 -5.65 16.97
CA PHE A 23 -12.48 -5.36 18.41
C PHE A 23 -12.54 -3.87 18.77
N ILE A 24 -12.12 -2.97 17.89
CA ILE A 24 -12.13 -1.51 18.13
C ILE A 24 -12.63 -0.71 16.90
N PRO A 25 -13.75 -1.09 16.26
CA PRO A 25 -14.18 -0.48 15.00
C PRO A 25 -14.51 1.01 15.11
N GLU A 26 -14.95 1.48 16.29
CA GLU A 26 -15.31 2.88 16.50
C GLU A 26 -14.09 3.82 16.58
N GLU A 27 -12.92 3.27 16.92
CA GLU A 27 -11.65 4.00 17.03
C GLU A 27 -10.83 3.92 15.72
N LEU A 28 -11.25 3.06 14.78
CA LEU A 28 -10.59 2.88 13.51
C LEU A 28 -11.03 3.95 12.50
N HIS A 29 -10.10 4.82 12.13
CA HIS A 29 -10.33 5.84 11.12
C HIS A 29 -9.53 5.54 9.84
N SER A 30 -10.22 5.50 8.70
CA SER A 30 -9.60 5.40 7.38
C SER A 30 -9.93 6.63 6.55
N THR A 31 -8.90 7.25 5.99
CA THR A 31 -9.02 8.42 5.11
C THR A 31 -8.09 8.26 3.93
N PRO A 32 -8.47 8.74 2.73
CA PRO A 32 -7.55 8.80 1.60
C PRO A 32 -6.29 9.58 1.97
N SER A 33 -5.12 8.98 1.74
CA SER A 33 -3.84 9.67 1.89
C SER A 33 -3.45 10.29 0.55
N PHE A 34 -2.78 11.45 0.59
CA PHE A 34 -2.19 12.06 -0.60
C PHE A 34 -0.82 11.41 -0.91
N HIS A 35 -0.82 10.10 -1.10
CA HIS A 35 0.36 9.28 -1.37
C HIS A 35 0.15 8.47 -2.67
N VAL A 36 1.18 8.42 -3.51
CA VAL A 36 1.18 7.60 -4.73
C VAL A 36 2.32 6.60 -4.65
N PHE A 37 2.00 5.31 -4.66
CA PHE A 37 2.99 4.24 -4.77
C PHE A 37 3.29 3.95 -6.24
N TYR A 38 4.56 3.94 -6.63
CA TYR A 38 4.99 3.70 -8.00
C TYR A 38 6.31 2.95 -8.06
N LEU A 39 6.49 2.16 -9.13
CA LEU A 39 7.78 1.59 -9.49
C LEU A 39 8.49 2.50 -10.49
N THR A 40 9.78 2.68 -10.30
CA THR A 40 10.64 3.44 -11.22
C THR A 40 11.56 2.52 -11.99
N PHE A 41 11.88 2.89 -13.23
CA PHE A 41 12.84 2.21 -14.08
C PHE A 41 14.01 3.12 -14.42
N ASP A 42 15.23 2.60 -14.47
CA ASP A 42 16.38 3.32 -15.05
C ASP A 42 16.22 3.37 -16.58
N THR A 43 15.73 4.50 -17.08
CA THR A 43 15.45 4.68 -18.52
C THR A 43 16.71 4.89 -19.36
N THR A 44 17.90 4.90 -18.76
CA THR A 44 19.16 5.16 -19.47
C THR A 44 19.92 3.88 -19.81
N LYS A 45 19.58 2.75 -19.17
CA LYS A 45 20.29 1.48 -19.32
C LYS A 45 19.38 0.37 -19.88
N PRO A 46 19.92 -0.52 -20.72
CA PRO A 46 19.20 -1.74 -21.10
C PRO A 46 18.83 -2.62 -19.90
N PRO A 47 17.67 -3.31 -19.91
CA PRO A 47 16.66 -3.31 -20.97
C PRO A 47 15.61 -2.19 -20.84
N PHE A 48 15.65 -1.41 -19.77
CA PHE A 48 14.59 -0.46 -19.42
C PHE A 48 14.67 0.88 -20.17
N ASN A 49 15.74 1.12 -20.94
CA ASN A 49 15.78 2.20 -21.93
C ASN A 49 14.74 2.01 -23.05
N ASP A 50 14.37 0.77 -23.38
CA ASP A 50 13.29 0.48 -24.32
C ASP A 50 11.90 0.72 -23.68
N VAL A 51 11.11 1.62 -24.25
CA VAL A 51 9.77 1.95 -23.78
C VAL A 51 8.83 0.74 -23.81
N ARG A 52 9.01 -0.19 -24.76
CA ARG A 52 8.18 -1.39 -24.90
C ARG A 52 8.37 -2.33 -23.73
N VAL A 53 9.59 -2.42 -23.19
CA VAL A 53 9.87 -3.20 -21.98
C VAL A 53 9.10 -2.60 -20.80
N ARG A 54 9.15 -1.29 -20.60
CA ARG A 54 8.42 -0.63 -19.50
C ARG A 54 6.90 -0.75 -19.64
N GLN A 55 6.38 -0.67 -20.86
CA GLN A 55 4.96 -0.89 -21.15
C GLN A 55 4.55 -2.34 -20.84
N ALA A 56 5.38 -3.32 -21.20
CA ALA A 56 5.12 -4.73 -20.88
C ALA A 56 4.99 -4.95 -19.36
N PHE A 57 5.87 -4.37 -18.54
CA PHE A 57 5.73 -4.41 -17.09
C PHE A 57 4.44 -3.74 -16.61
N ASN A 58 4.07 -2.58 -17.18
CA ASN A 58 2.85 -1.88 -16.80
C ASN A 58 1.57 -2.69 -17.09
N HIS A 59 1.54 -3.39 -18.23
CA HIS A 59 0.43 -4.25 -18.64
C HIS A 59 0.40 -5.58 -17.89
N ALA A 60 1.54 -6.09 -17.45
CA ALA A 60 1.62 -7.32 -16.67
C ALA A 60 1.21 -7.12 -15.19
N MET A 61 1.14 -5.87 -14.72
CA MET A 61 0.72 -5.56 -13.36
C MET A 61 -0.80 -5.47 -13.24
N ASP A 62 -1.39 -6.39 -12.47
CA ASP A 62 -2.74 -6.27 -11.95
C ASP A 62 -2.74 -5.40 -10.69
N ARG A 63 -3.31 -4.20 -10.78
CA ARG A 63 -3.33 -3.23 -9.68
C ARG A 63 -4.46 -3.50 -8.70
N GLU A 64 -5.57 -4.07 -9.17
CA GLU A 64 -6.71 -4.37 -8.31
C GLU A 64 -6.36 -5.53 -7.39
N GLU A 65 -5.78 -6.60 -7.94
CA GLU A 65 -5.32 -7.75 -7.17
C GLU A 65 -4.21 -7.38 -6.16
N MET A 66 -3.27 -6.53 -6.56
CA MET A 66 -2.21 -6.07 -5.66
C MET A 66 -2.76 -5.30 -4.47
N CYS A 67 -3.77 -4.44 -4.68
CA CYS A 67 -4.41 -3.65 -3.65
C CYS A 67 -5.35 -4.46 -2.74
N SER A 68 -5.86 -5.60 -3.19
CA SER A 68 -6.79 -6.42 -2.41
C SER A 68 -6.12 -7.51 -1.57
N THR A 69 -4.89 -7.90 -1.93
CA THR A 69 -4.21 -9.06 -1.33
C THR A 69 -2.95 -8.71 -0.54
N VAL A 70 -2.17 -7.73 -0.98
CA VAL A 70 -0.86 -7.41 -0.40
C VAL A 70 -0.89 -6.14 0.44
N LEU A 71 -1.60 -5.12 -0.06
CA LEU A 71 -1.78 -3.83 0.62
C LEU A 71 -3.00 -3.85 1.53
#